data_AF-A0AAV0XF83-F1
#
_entry.id   AF-A0AAV0XF83-F1
#
_cell.length_a   1.000
_cell.length_b   1.000
_cell.length_c   1.000
_cell.angle_alpha   90.00
_cell.angle_beta   90.00
_cell.angle_gamma   90.00
#
_symmetry.space_group_name_H-M   'P 1'
#
loop_
_entity.id
_entity.type
_entity.pdbx_description
1 polymer ?
#
loop_
_entity_poly.entity_id
_entity_poly.type
_entity_poly.pdbx_seq_one_letter_code
_entity_poly.pdbx_strand_id
1 'polypeptide(L)'
;MNKLNIVAIDFEFTTIERTSLVLISGAISNIHKQSPIIKLKGTPLLLRKDSNNAISINKTDINLVIRSLLKNFKNKQHKLTPILNELNDSFLTKFTNLQGDFIQNYLLHGNKIPIIITWNGQTDMEILSRLNIQHTILSIRSYDLCNNGLFFLQISNILTKQIITQIELGQVHKNGRLLDLTETHNLICKQSHNNTYSHDPVTDIHYTKCIFHYINNITEIPIRNTTNTVH
;
A
#
# COMPACT_ATOMS: atom_id res chain seq x y z
N MET A 1 21.92 -19.54 -2.55
CA MET A 1 20.54 -19.05 -2.71
C MET A 1 20.48 -17.57 -2.36
N ASN A 2 19.91 -16.74 -3.24
CA ASN A 2 19.75 -15.31 -2.96
C ASN A 2 18.77 -15.08 -1.79
N LYS A 3 19.09 -14.12 -0.93
CA LYS A 3 18.21 -13.70 0.18
C LYS A 3 17.04 -12.90 -0.38
N LEU A 4 15.88 -12.96 0.28
CA LEU A 4 14.71 -12.17 -0.08
C LEU A 4 14.75 -10.80 0.62
N ASN A 5 14.26 -9.76 -0.04
CA ASN A 5 13.94 -8.47 0.56
C ASN A 5 12.41 -8.31 0.53
N ILE A 6 11.76 -8.64 1.64
CA ILE A 6 10.30 -8.54 1.76
C ILE A 6 9.98 -7.14 2.30
N VAL A 7 9.24 -6.36 1.53
CA VAL A 7 9.01 -4.94 1.77
C VAL A 7 7.52 -4.65 1.72
N ALA A 8 6.98 -3.98 2.73
CA ALA A 8 5.63 -3.46 2.72
C ALA A 8 5.62 -2.07 2.06
N ILE A 9 4.66 -1.82 1.17
CA ILE A 9 4.41 -0.54 0.50
C ILE A 9 2.92 -0.19 0.57
N ASP A 10 2.64 1.09 0.75
CA ASP A 10 1.32 1.70 0.70
C ASP A 10 1.44 3.13 0.15
N PHE A 11 0.49 3.56 -0.67
CA PHE A 11 0.47 4.88 -1.31
C PHE A 11 -0.80 5.68 -1.01
N GLU A 12 -0.63 6.97 -0.81
CA GLU A 12 -1.73 7.95 -0.80
C GLU A 12 -1.82 8.61 -2.18
N PHE A 13 -3.01 8.59 -2.78
CA PHE A 13 -3.20 9.03 -4.16
C PHE A 13 -4.63 9.50 -4.42
N THR A 14 -4.80 10.23 -5.52
CA THR A 14 -6.13 10.58 -6.04
C THR A 14 -6.23 10.39 -7.54
N THR A 15 -7.44 10.16 -8.05
CA THR A 15 -7.68 10.08 -9.49
C THR A 15 -8.09 11.46 -10.01
N ILE A 16 -7.49 11.87 -11.11
CA ILE A 16 -7.92 13.01 -11.92
C ILE A 16 -8.28 12.52 -13.33
N GLU A 17 -9.20 13.23 -14.00
CA GLU A 17 -9.54 12.95 -15.41
C GLU A 17 -9.93 11.48 -15.68
N ARG A 18 -10.55 10.82 -14.68
CA ARG A 18 -11.00 9.41 -14.67
C ARG A 18 -9.90 8.34 -14.71
N THR A 19 -8.76 8.57 -15.35
CA THR A 19 -7.74 7.52 -15.58
C THR A 19 -6.35 7.86 -15.06
N SER A 20 -6.05 9.14 -14.86
CA SER A 20 -4.77 9.61 -14.34
C SER A 20 -4.75 9.52 -12.82
N LEU A 21 -3.64 9.02 -12.28
CA LEU A 21 -3.41 8.98 -10.84
C LEU A 21 -2.47 10.11 -10.47
N VAL A 22 -2.73 10.74 -9.34
CA VAL A 22 -1.84 11.70 -8.70
C VAL A 22 -1.36 11.05 -7.42
N LEU A 23 -0.10 10.64 -7.42
CA LEU A 23 0.56 10.09 -6.25
C LEU A 23 0.99 11.26 -5.35
N ILE A 24 0.46 11.30 -4.14
CA ILE A 24 0.64 12.41 -3.18
C ILE A 24 1.75 12.06 -2.20
N SER A 25 1.68 10.87 -1.61
CA SER A 25 2.64 10.38 -0.64
C SER A 25 2.62 8.84 -0.60
N GLY A 26 3.42 8.26 0.27
CA GLY A 26 3.34 6.82 0.58
C GLY A 26 4.19 6.46 1.77
N ALA A 27 4.35 5.18 2.01
CA ALA A 27 5.29 4.67 2.99
C ALA A 27 5.89 3.34 2.52
N ILE A 28 7.13 3.10 2.94
CA ILE A 28 7.87 1.89 2.62
C ILE A 28 8.60 1.40 3.86
N SER A 29 8.61 0.09 4.09
CA SER A 29 9.38 -0.51 5.17
C SER A 29 9.70 -1.95 4.87
N ASN A 30 10.85 -2.42 5.30
CA ASN A 30 11.09 -3.86 5.31
C ASN A 30 10.10 -4.52 6.29
N ILE A 31 9.61 -5.72 5.95
CA ILE A 31 8.58 -6.41 6.71
C ILE A 31 9.02 -6.72 8.15
N HIS A 32 10.33 -6.82 8.44
CA HIS A 32 10.83 -7.07 9.79
C HIS A 32 10.30 -6.02 10.80
N LYS A 33 9.82 -6.48 11.97
CA LYS A 33 9.14 -5.64 12.97
C LYS A 33 9.96 -4.41 13.40
N GLN A 34 11.28 -4.58 13.52
CA GLN A 34 12.19 -3.52 13.98
C GLN A 34 12.61 -2.55 12.87
N SER A 35 12.34 -2.86 11.60
CA SER A 35 12.73 -1.97 10.50
C SER A 35 11.91 -0.68 10.55
N PRO A 36 12.57 0.49 10.43
CA PRO A 36 11.88 1.78 10.44
C PRO A 36 10.94 1.88 9.24
N ILE A 37 9.85 2.62 9.41
CA ILE A 37 8.94 2.97 8.32
C ILE A 37 9.42 4.29 7.74
N ILE A 38 9.73 4.30 6.45
CA ILE A 38 10.14 5.49 5.72
C ILE A 38 8.91 6.07 5.05
N LYS A 39 8.51 7.28 5.45
CA LYS A 39 7.49 8.04 4.74
C LYS A 39 8.06 8.54 3.40
N LEU A 40 7.33 8.26 2.33
CA LEU A 40 7.61 8.74 0.98
C LEU A 40 6.91 10.08 0.78
N LYS A 41 7.70 11.14 0.56
CA LYS A 41 7.29 12.53 0.43
C LYS A 41 8.07 13.18 -0.71
N GLY A 42 7.47 14.17 -1.34
CA GLY A 42 8.06 14.86 -2.49
C GLY A 42 6.98 15.60 -3.24
N THR A 43 7.34 16.30 -4.31
CA THR A 43 6.34 16.90 -5.20
C THR A 43 5.42 15.79 -5.76
N PRO A 44 4.09 15.97 -5.74
CA PRO A 44 3.15 14.96 -6.21
C PRO A 44 3.44 14.57 -7.66
N LEU A 45 3.25 13.29 -7.98
CA LEU A 45 3.54 12.73 -9.30
C LEU A 45 2.25 12.44 -10.06
N LEU A 46 2.13 12.99 -11.26
CA LEU A 46 1.12 12.61 -12.23
C LEU A 46 1.56 11.33 -12.94
N LEU A 47 0.77 10.27 -12.73
CA LEU A 47 0.94 8.96 -13.32
C LEU A 47 -0.19 8.75 -14.34
N ARG A 48 0.13 8.83 -15.63
CA ARG A 48 -0.85 8.59 -16.71
C ARG A 48 -0.95 7.09 -16.98
N LYS A 49 -2.13 6.63 -17.44
CA LYS A 49 -2.40 5.20 -17.64
C LYS A 49 -1.46 4.53 -18.65
N ASP A 50 -1.14 5.23 -19.73
CA ASP A 50 -0.35 4.70 -20.86
C ASP A 50 1.08 5.25 -20.90
N SER A 51 1.59 5.73 -19.74
CA SER A 51 2.93 6.29 -19.61
C SER A 51 3.63 5.68 -18.41
N ASN A 52 4.81 5.12 -18.65
CA ASN A 52 5.72 4.68 -17.59
C ASN A 52 6.59 5.84 -17.05
N ASN A 53 6.31 7.07 -17.51
CA ASN A 53 6.97 8.27 -17.04
C ASN A 53 6.06 9.00 -16.06
N ALA A 54 6.48 9.02 -14.79
CA ALA A 54 5.90 9.86 -13.76
C ALA A 54 6.36 11.31 -13.94
N ILE A 55 5.41 12.25 -13.93
CA ILE A 55 5.69 13.68 -14.15
C ILE A 55 5.39 14.43 -12.85
N SER A 56 6.31 15.26 -12.38
CA SER A 56 6.04 16.12 -11.22
C SER A 56 4.95 17.13 -11.55
N ILE A 57 3.96 17.24 -10.67
CA ILE A 57 2.87 18.21 -10.81
C ILE A 57 3.42 19.61 -10.53
N ASN A 58 3.19 20.52 -11.47
CA ASN A 58 3.50 21.93 -11.30
C ASN A 58 2.45 22.62 -10.41
N LYS A 59 2.75 23.84 -9.96
CA LYS A 59 1.82 24.63 -9.14
C LYS A 59 0.54 25.07 -9.87
N THR A 60 0.50 25.03 -11.20
CA THR A 60 -0.69 25.44 -11.96
C THR A 60 -1.73 24.31 -12.04
N ASP A 61 -1.27 23.06 -12.11
CA ASP A 61 -2.10 21.87 -12.27
C ASP A 61 -2.66 21.37 -10.92
N ILE A 62 -2.10 21.84 -9.79
CA ILE A 62 -2.61 21.48 -8.46
C ILE A 62 -4.08 21.86 -8.26
N ASN A 63 -4.54 22.95 -8.86
CA ASN A 63 -5.93 23.36 -8.74
C ASN A 63 -6.88 22.30 -9.32
N LEU A 64 -6.44 21.54 -10.33
CA LEU A 64 -7.19 20.40 -10.85
C LEU A 64 -7.24 19.26 -9.83
N VAL A 65 -6.12 18.99 -9.15
CA VAL A 65 -6.04 17.99 -8.08
C VAL A 65 -6.97 18.35 -6.92
N ILE A 66 -6.89 19.60 -6.42
CA ILE A 66 -7.73 20.10 -5.33
C ILE A 66 -9.22 20.02 -5.71
N ARG A 67 -9.60 20.45 -6.92
CA ARG A 67 -10.98 20.33 -7.40
C ARG A 67 -11.45 18.88 -7.47
N SER A 68 -10.59 17.95 -7.92
CA SER A 68 -10.90 16.53 -7.94
C SER A 68 -11.11 15.98 -6.53
N LEU A 69 -10.23 16.32 -5.59
CA LEU A 69 -10.35 15.95 -4.18
C LEU A 69 -11.65 16.48 -3.56
N LEU A 70 -11.96 17.77 -3.73
CA LEU A 70 -13.21 18.35 -3.23
C LEU A 70 -14.45 17.64 -3.80
N LYS A 71 -14.41 17.26 -5.08
CA LYS A 71 -15.50 16.51 -5.72
C LYS A 71 -15.62 15.08 -5.16
N ASN A 72 -14.50 14.36 -5.05
CA ASN A 72 -14.46 12.96 -4.62
C ASN A 72 -14.82 12.81 -3.13
N PHE A 73 -14.51 13.82 -2.31
CA PHE A 73 -14.74 13.82 -0.87
C PHE A 73 -15.85 14.77 -0.41
N LYS A 74 -16.78 15.17 -1.30
CA LYS A 74 -17.85 16.17 -1.04
C LYS A 74 -18.58 15.96 0.30
N ASN A 75 -18.76 14.72 0.74
CA ASN A 75 -19.44 14.35 2.00
C ASN A 75 -18.53 13.65 3.03
N LYS A 76 -17.21 13.75 2.88
CA LYS A 76 -16.20 13.02 3.69
C LYS A 76 -15.07 13.95 4.14
N GLN A 77 -15.42 15.11 4.70
CA GLN A 77 -14.45 16.15 5.10
C GLN A 77 -13.34 15.64 6.03
N HIS A 78 -13.68 14.75 6.97
CA HIS A 78 -12.70 14.15 7.88
C HIS A 78 -11.60 13.36 7.17
N LYS A 79 -11.85 12.85 5.95
CA LYS A 79 -10.83 12.18 5.11
C LYS A 79 -10.12 13.16 4.18
N LEU A 80 -10.79 14.23 3.78
CA LEU A 80 -10.24 15.24 2.87
C LEU A 80 -9.16 16.08 3.54
N THR A 81 -9.38 16.51 4.78
CA THR A 81 -8.45 17.41 5.48
C THR A 81 -7.03 16.83 5.60
N PRO A 82 -6.83 15.57 6.02
CA PRO A 82 -5.50 14.95 6.04
C PRO A 82 -4.82 14.94 4.67
N ILE A 83 -5.55 14.58 3.60
CA ILE A 83 -5.01 14.51 2.23
C ILE A 83 -4.60 15.91 1.74
N LEU A 84 -5.40 16.94 2.02
CA LEU A 84 -5.05 18.32 1.67
C LEU A 84 -3.82 18.82 2.44
N ASN A 85 -3.69 18.44 3.71
CA ASN A 85 -2.50 18.77 4.51
C ASN A 85 -1.26 18.08 3.94
N GLU A 86 -1.33 16.79 3.62
CA GLU A 86 -0.22 16.08 2.96
C GLU A 86 0.14 16.71 1.61
N LEU A 87 -0.88 17.07 0.82
CA LEU A 87 -0.68 17.75 -0.45
C LEU A 87 0.01 19.10 -0.24
N ASN A 88 -0.35 19.89 0.77
CA ASN A 88 0.32 21.15 1.07
C ASN A 88 1.78 20.93 1.51
N ASP A 89 2.01 19.99 2.42
CA ASP A 89 3.35 19.63 2.91
C ASP A 89 4.28 19.16 1.77
N SER A 90 3.71 18.50 0.76
CA SER A 90 4.43 18.02 -0.43
C SER A 90 5.08 19.15 -1.25
N PHE A 91 4.59 20.38 -1.17
CA PHE A 91 5.21 21.56 -1.84
C PHE A 91 6.21 22.29 -0.95
N LEU A 92 6.17 22.05 0.36
CA LEU A 92 7.08 22.64 1.33
C LEU A 92 8.35 21.79 1.53
N THR A 93 8.29 20.50 1.18
CA THR A 93 9.44 19.60 1.33
C THR A 93 10.60 20.00 0.41
N LYS A 94 11.81 20.03 0.98
CA LYS A 94 13.06 20.24 0.24
C LYS A 94 13.69 18.94 -0.23
N PHE A 95 13.21 17.81 0.27
CA PHE A 95 13.71 16.48 -0.04
C PHE A 95 12.60 15.66 -0.68
N THR A 96 12.95 14.93 -1.75
CA THR A 96 12.03 14.02 -2.44
C THR A 96 12.57 12.60 -2.40
N ASN A 97 11.75 11.69 -1.88
CA ASN A 97 11.98 10.25 -1.91
C ASN A 97 10.75 9.51 -2.46
N LEU A 98 9.75 10.23 -2.99
CA LEU A 98 8.54 9.68 -3.62
C LEU A 98 8.79 9.12 -5.03
N GLN A 99 9.93 9.43 -5.64
CA GLN A 99 10.26 9.03 -7.00
C GLN A 99 10.53 7.52 -7.13
N GLY A 100 10.27 6.98 -8.33
CA GLY A 100 10.47 5.57 -8.65
C GLY A 100 11.89 5.07 -8.34
N ASP A 101 12.91 5.88 -8.65
CA ASP A 101 14.32 5.51 -8.42
C ASP A 101 14.63 5.24 -6.94
N PHE A 102 14.09 6.06 -6.02
CA PHE A 102 14.28 5.85 -4.60
C PHE A 102 13.65 4.52 -4.15
N ILE A 103 12.40 4.28 -4.57
CA ILE A 103 11.65 3.07 -4.23
C ILE A 103 12.35 1.84 -4.79
N GLN A 104 12.80 1.90 -6.06
CA GLN A 104 13.54 0.82 -6.72
C GLN A 104 14.85 0.50 -5.99
N ASN A 105 15.62 1.53 -5.64
CA ASN A 105 16.87 1.37 -4.90
C ASN A 105 16.66 0.76 -3.51
N TYR A 106 15.57 1.12 -2.83
CA TYR A 106 15.19 0.50 -1.57
C TYR A 106 14.85 -0.99 -1.72
N LEU A 107 14.10 -1.35 -2.78
CA LEU A 107 13.70 -2.73 -3.07
C LEU A 107 14.90 -3.61 -3.43
N LEU A 108 15.86 -3.10 -4.20
CA LEU A 108 17.05 -3.82 -4.64
C LEU A 108 18.19 -3.86 -3.60
N HIS A 109 17.99 -3.26 -2.43
CA HIS A 109 19.03 -3.11 -1.43
C HIS A 109 19.66 -4.46 -1.02
N GLY A 110 20.99 -4.53 -1.11
CA GLY A 110 21.78 -5.69 -0.69
C GLY A 110 21.72 -6.89 -1.63
N ASN A 111 21.46 -6.69 -2.93
CA ASN A 111 21.41 -7.75 -3.96
C ASN A 111 20.46 -8.89 -3.61
N LYS A 112 19.33 -8.54 -2.99
CA LYS A 112 18.27 -9.46 -2.57
C LYS A 112 17.16 -9.47 -3.61
N ILE A 113 16.40 -10.57 -3.66
CA ILE A 113 15.21 -10.66 -4.52
C ILE A 113 14.07 -9.88 -3.84
N PRO A 114 13.57 -8.80 -4.45
CA PRO A 114 12.50 -7.99 -3.87
C PRO A 114 11.15 -8.68 -3.96
N ILE A 115 10.38 -8.60 -2.87
CA ILE A 115 8.98 -9.02 -2.80
C ILE A 115 8.20 -7.92 -2.09
N ILE A 116 7.17 -7.41 -2.75
CA ILE A 116 6.36 -6.31 -2.24
C ILE A 116 5.11 -6.90 -1.58
N ILE A 117 4.81 -6.43 -0.37
CA ILE A 117 3.62 -6.76 0.40
C ILE A 117 2.72 -5.52 0.44
N THR A 118 1.44 -5.70 0.13
CA THR A 118 0.45 -4.61 0.12
C THR A 118 -0.84 -5.06 0.79
N TRP A 119 -1.62 -4.14 1.35
CA TRP A 119 -3.00 -4.41 1.77
C TRP A 119 -3.97 -4.04 0.64
N ASN A 120 -4.76 -4.99 0.14
CA ASN A 120 -5.65 -4.77 -1.00
C ASN A 120 -4.99 -4.05 -2.21
N GLY A 121 -3.74 -4.41 -2.53
CA GLY A 121 -2.84 -3.55 -3.31
C GLY A 121 -3.00 -3.56 -4.82
N GLN A 122 -4.22 -3.73 -5.32
CA GLN A 122 -4.48 -3.67 -6.76
C GLN A 122 -4.10 -2.30 -7.34
N THR A 123 -4.40 -1.21 -6.61
CA THR A 123 -4.02 0.14 -7.05
C THR A 123 -2.55 0.43 -6.79
N ASP A 124 -1.96 -0.07 -5.70
CA ASP A 124 -0.53 0.05 -5.45
C ASP A 124 0.30 -0.63 -6.56
N MET A 125 -0.14 -1.80 -7.04
CA MET A 125 0.46 -2.45 -8.21
C MET A 125 0.39 -1.56 -9.45
N GLU A 126 -0.75 -0.91 -9.70
CA GLU A 126 -0.90 0.00 -10.84
C GLU A 126 0.03 1.22 -10.71
N ILE A 127 0.17 1.78 -9.51
CA ILE A 127 1.10 2.87 -9.21
C ILE A 127 2.55 2.44 -9.45
N LEU A 128 2.96 1.29 -8.92
CA LEU A 128 4.30 0.73 -9.12
C LEU A 128 4.61 0.50 -10.60
N SER A 129 3.65 -0.05 -11.34
CA SER A 129 3.79 -0.24 -12.79
C SER A 129 3.99 1.10 -13.52
N ARG A 130 3.24 2.14 -13.18
CA ARG A 130 3.37 3.49 -13.76
C ARG A 130 4.65 4.21 -13.32
N LEU A 131 5.27 3.78 -12.22
CA LEU A 131 6.60 4.19 -11.77
C LEU A 131 7.73 3.35 -12.38
N ASN A 132 7.42 2.44 -13.32
CA ASN A 132 8.36 1.52 -13.94
C ASN A 132 9.02 0.54 -12.95
N ILE A 133 8.29 0.13 -11.92
CA ILE A 133 8.73 -0.82 -10.90
C ILE A 133 7.96 -2.14 -11.09
N GLN A 134 8.69 -3.19 -11.45
CA GLN A 134 8.12 -4.52 -11.74
C GLN A 134 8.79 -5.59 -10.90
N HIS A 135 8.12 -6.02 -9.83
CA HIS A 135 8.57 -7.10 -8.93
C HIS A 135 7.39 -7.98 -8.53
N THR A 136 7.64 -9.10 -7.85
CA THR A 136 6.58 -9.91 -7.25
C THR A 136 5.83 -9.10 -6.20
N ILE A 137 4.50 -9.00 -6.35
CA ILE A 137 3.62 -8.32 -5.40
C ILE A 137 2.64 -9.33 -4.81
N LEU A 138 2.62 -9.41 -3.48
CA LEU A 138 1.70 -10.21 -2.70
C LEU A 138 0.72 -9.27 -1.99
N SER A 139 -0.57 -9.42 -2.27
CA SER A 139 -1.63 -8.69 -1.56
C SER A 139 -2.14 -9.51 -0.40
N ILE A 140 -2.19 -8.88 0.77
CA ILE A 140 -2.99 -9.32 1.90
C ILE A 140 -4.40 -8.76 1.72
N ARG A 141 -5.41 -9.57 2.01
CA ARG A 141 -6.81 -9.12 2.09
C ARG A 141 -7.57 -9.90 3.15
N SER A 142 -8.62 -9.29 3.68
CA SER A 142 -9.59 -9.95 4.55
C SER A 142 -10.95 -10.03 3.88
N TYR A 143 -11.53 -11.22 3.81
CA TYR A 143 -12.79 -11.40 3.12
C TYR A 143 -13.63 -12.57 3.65
N ASP A 144 -14.95 -12.41 3.56
CA ASP A 144 -15.94 -13.45 3.83
C ASP A 144 -16.25 -14.21 2.53
N LEU A 145 -15.82 -15.47 2.50
CA LEU A 145 -15.99 -16.39 1.36
C LEU A 145 -17.45 -16.78 1.14
N CYS A 146 -18.19 -17.03 2.22
CA CYS A 146 -19.50 -17.68 2.18
C CYS A 146 -20.67 -16.73 2.45
N ASN A 147 -20.37 -15.45 2.72
CA ASN A 147 -21.35 -14.44 3.11
C ASN A 147 -22.14 -14.85 4.37
N ASN A 148 -21.45 -15.45 5.33
CA ASN A 148 -21.99 -15.96 6.59
C ASN A 148 -21.34 -15.32 7.82
N GLY A 149 -20.56 -14.25 7.61
CA GLY A 149 -19.81 -13.56 8.66
C GLY A 149 -18.49 -14.24 9.03
N LEU A 150 -18.11 -15.36 8.40
CA LEU A 150 -16.82 -16.02 8.64
C LEU A 150 -15.73 -15.41 7.74
N PHE A 151 -14.80 -14.68 8.34
CA PHE A 151 -13.75 -13.99 7.60
C PHE A 151 -12.46 -14.82 7.52
N PHE A 152 -11.76 -14.65 6.41
CA PHE A 152 -10.44 -15.23 6.16
C PHE A 152 -9.43 -14.13 5.82
N LEU A 153 -8.21 -14.27 6.36
CA LEU A 153 -7.04 -13.56 5.87
C LEU A 153 -6.39 -14.37 4.76
N GLN A 154 -6.07 -13.71 3.65
CA GLN A 154 -5.44 -14.36 2.51
C GLN A 154 -4.29 -13.53 1.98
N ILE A 155 -3.19 -14.21 1.65
CA ILE A 155 -2.10 -13.66 0.86
C ILE A 155 -2.17 -14.27 -0.54
N SER A 156 -2.21 -13.43 -1.57
CA SER A 156 -2.20 -13.87 -2.97
C SER A 156 -1.22 -13.08 -3.81
N ASN A 157 -0.67 -13.71 -4.84
CA ASN A 157 0.08 -13.00 -5.86
C ASN A 157 -0.91 -12.18 -6.72
N ILE A 158 -0.70 -10.87 -6.82
CA ILE A 158 -1.66 -9.99 -7.50
C ILE A 158 -1.73 -10.27 -9.00
N LEU A 159 -0.61 -10.63 -9.63
CA LEU A 159 -0.53 -10.88 -11.06
C LEU A 159 -1.10 -12.26 -11.44
N THR A 160 -0.62 -13.31 -10.78
CA THR A 160 -1.02 -14.69 -11.11
C THR A 160 -2.36 -15.09 -10.47
N LYS A 161 -2.87 -14.29 -9.53
CA LYS A 161 -4.05 -14.58 -8.70
C LYS A 161 -3.90 -15.84 -7.84
N GLN A 162 -2.70 -16.42 -7.77
CA GLN A 162 -2.43 -17.60 -6.96
C GLN A 162 -2.58 -17.27 -5.47
N ILE A 163 -3.32 -18.11 -4.75
CA ILE A 163 -3.42 -18.07 -3.29
C ILE A 163 -2.15 -18.69 -2.70
N ILE A 164 -1.44 -17.93 -1.88
CA ILE A 164 -0.19 -18.36 -1.24
C ILE A 164 -0.48 -18.96 0.13
N THR A 165 -1.34 -18.30 0.89
CA THR A 165 -1.83 -18.80 2.16
C THR A 165 -3.20 -18.21 2.48
N GLN A 166 -3.97 -18.92 3.29
CA GLN A 166 -5.27 -18.49 3.80
C GLN A 166 -5.43 -19.01 5.22
N ILE A 167 -5.87 -18.15 6.13
CA ILE A 167 -6.18 -18.50 7.51
C ILE A 167 -7.55 -17.95 7.90
N GLU A 168 -8.23 -18.66 8.79
CA GLU A 168 -9.49 -18.21 9.36
C GLU A 168 -9.24 -17.11 10.41
N LEU A 169 -10.03 -16.03 10.36
CA LEU A 169 -10.06 -14.97 11.38
C LEU A 169 -11.16 -15.18 12.43
N GLY A 170 -12.22 -15.88 12.04
CA GLY A 170 -13.42 -16.11 12.86
C GLY A 170 -14.61 -15.26 12.41
N GLN A 171 -15.66 -15.28 13.23
CA GLN A 171 -16.92 -14.63 12.92
C GLN A 171 -16.92 -13.14 13.27
N VAL A 172 -17.36 -12.30 12.34
CA VAL A 172 -17.52 -10.85 12.52
C VAL A 172 -18.88 -10.44 11.99
N HIS A 173 -19.65 -9.73 12.82
CA HIS A 173 -20.95 -9.20 12.45
C HIS A 173 -20.77 -7.84 11.77
N LYS A 174 -20.82 -7.85 10.43
CA LYS A 174 -20.62 -6.66 9.60
C LYS A 174 -21.50 -6.71 8.34
N ASN A 175 -21.92 -5.53 7.88
CA ASN A 175 -22.47 -5.38 6.54
C ASN A 175 -21.34 -5.33 5.50
N GLY A 176 -21.27 -6.34 4.64
CA GLY A 176 -20.29 -6.44 3.56
C GLY A 176 -19.27 -7.56 3.76
N ARG A 177 -18.59 -7.91 2.67
CA ARG A 177 -17.73 -9.10 2.60
C ARG A 177 -16.25 -8.83 2.81
N LEU A 178 -15.85 -7.60 3.11
CA LEU A 178 -14.46 -7.20 3.29
C LEU A 178 -14.30 -6.54 4.65
N LEU A 179 -13.26 -6.93 5.38
CA LEU A 179 -12.75 -6.10 6.48
C LEU A 179 -11.71 -5.14 5.92
N ASP A 180 -11.75 -3.90 6.38
CA ASP A 180 -10.67 -2.96 6.12
C ASP A 180 -9.43 -3.30 6.97
N LEU A 181 -8.35 -2.56 6.73
CA LEU A 181 -7.06 -2.79 7.38
C LEU A 181 -7.16 -2.66 8.90
N THR A 182 -7.86 -1.63 9.37
CA THR A 182 -8.02 -1.30 10.78
C THR A 182 -8.90 -2.32 11.48
N GLU A 183 -10.04 -2.68 10.90
CA GLU A 183 -10.93 -3.74 11.39
C GLU A 183 -10.18 -5.07 11.52
N THR A 184 -9.45 -5.46 10.47
CA THR A 184 -8.64 -6.68 10.47
C THR A 184 -7.57 -6.65 11.55
N HIS A 185 -6.83 -5.54 11.64
CA HIS A 185 -5.79 -5.36 12.62
C HIS A 185 -6.33 -5.47 14.06
N ASN A 186 -7.47 -4.84 14.35
CA ASN A 186 -8.09 -4.83 15.67
C ASN A 186 -8.56 -6.21 16.14
N LEU A 187 -8.86 -7.13 15.21
CA LEU A 187 -9.22 -8.51 15.55
C LEU A 187 -8.01 -9.33 16.02
N ILE A 188 -6.82 -9.04 15.49
CA ILE A 188 -5.62 -9.88 15.70
C ILE A 188 -4.62 -9.26 16.68
N CYS A 189 -4.63 -7.95 16.85
CA CYS A 189 -3.67 -7.21 17.65
C CYS A 189 -4.39 -6.39 18.73
N LYS A 190 -4.09 -6.67 20.00
CA LYS A 190 -4.65 -5.96 21.17
C LYS A 190 -3.77 -4.80 21.65
N GLN A 191 -2.64 -4.55 20.99
CA GLN A 191 -1.72 -3.49 21.40
C GLN A 191 -2.25 -2.14 20.90
N SER A 192 -2.20 -1.10 21.74
CA SER A 192 -2.42 0.26 21.27
C SER A 192 -1.21 0.70 20.45
N HIS A 193 -1.41 0.89 19.15
CA HIS A 193 -0.44 1.61 18.33
C HIS A 193 -0.78 3.11 18.42
N ASN A 194 0.21 3.94 18.79
CA ASN A 194 0.06 5.40 18.85
C ASN A 194 -0.09 5.93 17.44
N ASN A 195 -1.32 5.88 16.92
CA ASN A 195 -1.60 6.25 15.56
C ASN A 195 -2.00 7.71 15.51
N THR A 196 -1.36 8.44 14.61
CA THR A 196 -1.62 9.86 14.41
C THR A 196 -2.95 10.07 13.70
N TYR A 197 -3.29 9.31 12.64
CA TYR A 197 -4.58 9.38 11.92
C TYR A 197 -4.89 8.10 11.13
N SER A 198 -6.18 7.84 10.87
CA SER A 198 -6.65 6.80 9.92
C SER A 198 -6.44 7.30 8.48
N HIS A 199 -5.87 6.48 7.58
CA HIS A 199 -5.40 6.84 6.23
C HIS A 199 -4.05 7.58 6.13
N ASP A 200 -3.15 7.37 7.10
CA ASP A 200 -1.74 7.73 6.92
C ASP A 200 -0.98 6.48 6.44
N PRO A 201 -0.33 6.50 5.26
CA PRO A 201 0.47 5.39 4.76
C PRO A 201 1.44 4.77 5.77
N VAL A 202 1.99 5.55 6.71
CA VAL A 202 2.87 4.99 7.76
C VAL A 202 2.10 4.09 8.71
N THR A 203 0.90 4.49 9.11
CA THR A 203 0.01 3.68 9.94
C THR A 203 -0.43 2.42 9.19
N ASP A 204 -0.73 2.56 7.90
CA ASP A 204 -1.19 1.44 7.06
C ASP A 204 -0.06 0.40 6.84
N ILE A 205 1.19 0.84 6.66
CA ILE A 205 2.36 -0.05 6.68
C ILE A 205 2.53 -0.74 8.03
N HIS A 206 2.37 -0.01 9.13
CA HIS A 206 2.51 -0.59 10.47
C HIS A 206 1.49 -1.72 10.69
N TYR A 207 0.22 -1.48 10.37
CA TYR A 207 -0.84 -2.48 10.43
C TYR A 207 -0.61 -3.65 9.48
N THR A 208 -0.18 -3.38 8.25
CA THR A 208 0.14 -4.41 7.24
C THR A 208 1.26 -5.33 7.74
N LYS A 209 2.31 -4.76 8.36
CA LYS A 209 3.38 -5.53 9.00
C LYS A 209 2.83 -6.40 10.14
N CYS A 210 2.02 -5.84 11.03
CA CYS A 210 1.40 -6.61 12.12
C CYS A 210 0.60 -7.80 11.60
N ILE A 211 -0.24 -7.59 10.59
CA ILE A 211 -1.06 -8.66 9.97
C ILE A 211 -0.19 -9.71 9.30
N PHE A 212 0.83 -9.31 8.54
CA PHE A 212 1.76 -10.24 7.91
C PHE A 212 2.44 -11.15 8.96
N HIS A 213 2.93 -10.57 10.06
CA HIS A 213 3.57 -11.34 11.14
C HIS A 213 2.59 -12.26 11.85
N TYR A 214 1.34 -11.85 12.04
CA TYR A 214 0.31 -12.71 12.59
C TYR A 214 0.08 -13.94 11.72
N ILE A 215 -0.07 -13.76 10.40
CA ILE A 215 -0.22 -14.87 9.45
C ILE A 215 1.00 -15.79 9.53
N ASN A 216 2.21 -15.23 9.48
CA ASN A 216 3.45 -16.00 9.51
C ASN A 216 3.69 -16.77 10.83
N ASN A 217 3.08 -16.32 11.93
CA ASN A 217 3.14 -17.02 13.22
C ASN A 217 2.15 -18.19 13.31
N ILE A 218 1.09 -18.18 12.51
CA ILE A 218 0.06 -19.24 12.49
C ILE A 218 0.40 -20.30 11.45
N THR A 219 0.92 -19.88 10.30
CA THR A 219 1.24 -20.75 9.19
C THR A 219 2.47 -20.24 8.45
N GLU A 220 3.30 -21.17 7.96
CA GLU A 220 4.43 -20.81 7.12
C GLU A 220 3.92 -20.18 5.82
N ILE A 221 4.47 -19.03 5.45
CA ILE A 221 4.16 -18.40 4.16
C ILE A 221 5.22 -18.86 3.15
N PRO A 222 4.87 -19.67 2.13
CA PRO A 222 5.83 -20.22 1.17
C PRO A 222 6.25 -19.17 0.10
N ILE A 223 6.76 -18.02 0.56
CA ILE A 223 7.07 -16.84 -0.26
C ILE A 223 8.09 -17.16 -1.36
N ARG A 224 9.01 -18.10 -1.13
CA ARG A 224 9.99 -18.51 -2.14
C ARG A 224 9.36 -19.13 -3.39
N ASN A 225 8.20 -19.76 -3.26
CA ASN A 225 7.50 -20.38 -4.38
C ASN A 225 6.79 -19.34 -5.27
N THR A 226 6.83 -18.06 -4.88
CA THR A 226 6.12 -16.97 -5.54
C THR A 226 7.00 -16.10 -6.43
N THR A 227 8.32 -16.26 -6.33
CA THR A 227 9.26 -15.59 -7.23
C THR A 227 9.25 -16.35 -8.53
N ASN A 228 8.79 -15.73 -9.61
CA ASN A 228 9.05 -16.26 -10.94
C ASN A 228 10.57 -16.31 -11.08
N THR A 229 11.12 -17.53 -11.18
CA THR A 229 12.51 -17.73 -11.61
C THR A 229 12.61 -17.29 -13.06
N VAL A 230 12.74 -15.99 -13.28
CA VAL A 230 13.25 -15.46 -14.54
C VAL A 230 14.76 -15.29 -14.30
N HIS A 231 15.49 -16.33 -14.66
CA HIS A 231 16.93 -16.24 -14.90
C HIS A 231 17.19 -15.43 -16.16
#